data_AF-A0A920M4D1-F1
#
_entry.id   AF-A0A920M4D1-F1
#
_cell.length_a   1.000
_cell.length_b   1.000
_cell.length_c   1.000
_cell.angle_alpha   90.00
_cell.angle_beta   90.00
_cell.angle_gamma   90.00
#
_symmetry.space_group_name_H-M   'P 1'
#
loop_
_entity.id
_entity.type
_entity.pdbx_description
1 polymer ?
#
loop_
_entity_poly.entity_id
_entity_poly.type
_entity_poly.pdbx_seq_one_letter_code
_entity_poly.pdbx_strand_id
1 'polypeptide(L)'
;MGVELYTDVPSLEVNEYGTYIQSGGFLLSPEFAAILFALVLYTGTFITEIVRGSIQSLPKGQTEAAQALGFSSYQRITLIILPQALRSIIPPLTNQYLNLTKNSSLSVAIAYPDVFMVSRTIMNNAGHALPMLSLILVTFLGLSLFISLFMNFLNRRVTRIGA
;
A
#
# COMPACT_ATOMS: atom_id res chain seq x y z
N MET A 1 1.59 -44.54 -3.43
CA MET A 1 0.83 -43.30 -3.26
C MET A 1 1.62 -42.19 -3.92
N GLY A 2 1.38 -41.95 -5.21
CA GLY A 2 2.01 -40.85 -5.93
C GLY A 2 1.27 -39.56 -5.57
N VAL A 3 1.99 -38.58 -5.04
CA VAL A 3 1.45 -37.22 -4.90
C VAL A 3 1.53 -36.61 -6.29
N GLU A 4 0.41 -36.57 -6.99
CA GLU A 4 0.28 -35.72 -8.18
C GLU A 4 0.45 -34.28 -7.71
N LEU A 5 1.65 -33.72 -7.94
CA LEU A 5 1.89 -32.30 -7.80
C LEU A 5 1.02 -31.63 -8.86
N TYR A 6 -0.14 -31.12 -8.45
CA TYR A 6 -1.00 -30.28 -9.28
C TYR A 6 -0.20 -29.03 -9.65
N THR A 7 0.55 -29.12 -10.74
CA THR A 7 1.12 -27.94 -11.39
C THR A 7 -0.06 -27.17 -11.92
N ASP A 8 -0.31 -26.00 -11.33
CA ASP A 8 -1.38 -25.08 -11.70
C ASP A 8 -1.06 -24.43 -13.07
N VAL A 9 -1.02 -25.27 -14.10
CA VAL A 9 -0.76 -24.86 -15.48
C VAL A 9 -2.03 -24.22 -16.03
N PRO A 10 -1.95 -23.00 -16.58
CA PRO A 10 -3.11 -22.34 -17.14
C PRO A 10 -3.65 -23.17 -18.30
N SER A 11 -4.86 -23.68 -18.14
CA SER A 11 -5.60 -24.43 -19.14
C SER A 11 -6.88 -23.68 -19.49
N LEU A 12 -7.31 -23.78 -20.74
CA LEU A 12 -8.59 -23.25 -21.17
C LEU A 12 -9.54 -24.44 -21.26
N GLU A 13 -10.46 -24.52 -20.30
CA GLU A 13 -11.53 -25.51 -20.30
C GLU A 13 -12.77 -24.90 -20.95
N VAL A 14 -13.52 -25.69 -21.71
CA VAL A 14 -14.77 -25.25 -22.31
C VAL A 14 -15.91 -25.75 -21.43
N ASN A 15 -16.68 -24.82 -20.89
CA ASN A 15 -17.89 -25.15 -20.12
C ASN A 15 -18.98 -25.77 -21.01
N GLU A 16 -19.98 -26.39 -20.40
CA GLU A 16 -21.18 -26.94 -21.09
C GLU A 16 -21.91 -25.90 -21.97
N TYR A 17 -21.70 -24.61 -21.70
CA TYR A 17 -22.27 -23.49 -22.45
C TYR A 17 -21.39 -22.97 -23.61
N GLY A 18 -20.27 -23.65 -23.92
CA GLY A 18 -19.34 -23.25 -24.99
C GLY A 18 -18.45 -22.04 -24.66
N THR A 19 -18.47 -21.58 -23.40
CA THR A 19 -17.61 -20.49 -22.92
C THR A 19 -16.26 -21.04 -22.46
N TYR A 20 -15.17 -20.40 -22.87
CA TYR A 20 -13.83 -20.68 -22.35
C TYR A 20 -13.72 -20.16 -20.92
N ILE A 21 -13.48 -21.05 -19.97
CA ILE A 21 -13.04 -20.72 -18.62
C ILE A 21 -11.56 -21.02 -18.48
N GLN A 22 -10.81 -20.07 -17.93
CA GLN A 22 -9.42 -20.29 -17.59
C GLN A 22 -9.37 -21.05 -16.27
N SER A 23 -8.86 -22.27 -16.30
CA SER A 23 -8.62 -23.12 -15.14
C SER A 23 -7.13 -23.19 -14.87
N GLY A 24 -6.73 -22.74 -13.68
CA GLY A 24 -5.36 -22.69 -13.21
C GLY A 24 -4.52 -21.51 -13.71
N GLY A 25 -3.38 -21.30 -13.05
CA GLY A 25 -2.49 -20.17 -13.25
C GLY A 25 -2.87 -18.94 -12.41
N PHE A 26 -2.09 -17.86 -12.54
CA PHE A 26 -2.33 -16.62 -11.80
C PHE A 26 -3.54 -15.86 -12.38
N LEU A 27 -4.70 -16.01 -11.76
CA LEU A 27 -5.94 -15.34 -12.16
C LEU A 27 -6.01 -13.93 -11.56
N LEU A 28 -5.84 -12.90 -12.39
CA LEU A 28 -6.10 -11.52 -11.99
C LEU A 28 -7.61 -11.24 -12.11
N SER A 29 -8.32 -11.30 -10.98
CA SER A 29 -9.77 -11.03 -10.99
C SER A 29 -10.04 -9.55 -11.34
N PRO A 30 -11.11 -9.25 -12.10
CA PRO A 30 -11.48 -7.87 -12.42
C PRO A 30 -11.68 -7.00 -11.17
N GLU A 31 -12.21 -7.58 -10.09
CA GLU A 31 -12.45 -6.92 -8.81
C GLU A 31 -11.12 -6.55 -8.14
N PHE A 32 -10.15 -7.48 -8.12
CA PHE A 32 -8.82 -7.20 -7.60
C PHE A 32 -8.14 -6.07 -8.39
N ALA A 33 -8.21 -6.11 -9.72
CA ALA A 33 -7.66 -5.06 -10.56
C ALA A 33 -8.33 -3.71 -10.27
N ALA A 34 -9.66 -3.66 -10.18
CA ALA A 34 -10.42 -2.44 -9.92
C ALA A 34 -10.03 -1.78 -8.59
N ILE A 35 -9.95 -2.56 -7.50
CA ILE A 35 -9.54 -1.98 -6.22
C ILE A 35 -8.07 -1.58 -6.20
N LEU A 36 -7.20 -2.38 -6.83
CA LEU A 36 -5.79 -2.05 -6.93
C LEU A 36 -5.60 -0.70 -7.62
N PHE A 37 -6.24 -0.51 -8.78
CA PHE A 37 -6.20 0.77 -9.50
C PHE A 37 -6.76 1.92 -8.65
N ALA A 38 -7.91 1.72 -7.99
CA ALA A 38 -8.51 2.75 -7.15
C ALA A 38 -7.59 3.17 -6.00
N LEU A 39 -7.02 2.20 -5.28
CA LEU A 39 -6.12 2.47 -4.14
C LEU A 39 -4.80 3.09 -4.59
N VAL A 40 -4.23 2.63 -5.70
CA VAL A 40 -2.97 3.16 -6.26
C VAL A 40 -3.15 4.61 -6.69
N LEU A 41 -4.20 4.93 -7.45
CA LEU A 41 -4.46 6.30 -7.89
C LEU A 41 -4.72 7.22 -6.70
N TYR A 42 -5.61 6.83 -5.80
CA TYR A 42 -5.92 7.59 -4.59
C TYR A 42 -4.66 7.87 -3.77
N THR A 43 -3.93 6.82 -3.41
CA THR A 43 -2.75 6.93 -2.53
C THR A 43 -1.60 7.65 -3.22
N GLY A 44 -1.39 7.40 -4.51
CA GLY A 44 -0.37 8.03 -5.32
C GLY A 44 -0.51 9.55 -5.37
N THR A 45 -1.75 10.07 -5.50
CA THR A 45 -2.00 11.51 -5.44
C THR A 45 -1.60 12.11 -4.10
N PHE A 46 -1.99 11.50 -2.98
CA PHE A 46 -1.62 12.00 -1.66
C PHE A 46 -0.11 11.94 -1.40
N ILE A 47 0.55 10.85 -1.80
CA ILE A 47 2.01 10.73 -1.69
C ILE A 47 2.69 11.82 -2.53
N THR A 48 2.20 12.10 -3.74
CA THR A 48 2.74 13.15 -4.61
C THR A 48 2.66 14.52 -3.93
N GLU A 49 1.52 14.84 -3.31
CA GLU A 49 1.36 16.10 -2.59
C GLU A 49 2.22 16.20 -1.32
N ILE A 50 2.39 15.09 -0.60
CA ILE A 50 3.32 15.02 0.52
C ILE A 50 4.73 15.34 0.05
N VAL A 51 5.22 14.67 -1.01
CA VAL A 51 6.57 14.88 -1.55
C VAL A 51 6.73 16.32 -2.05
N ARG A 52 5.76 16.85 -2.80
CA ARG A 52 5.77 18.22 -3.33
C ARG A 52 5.81 19.24 -2.19
N GLY A 53 4.93 19.12 -1.20
CA GLY A 53 4.86 20.01 -0.04
C GLY A 53 6.15 19.97 0.79
N SER A 54 6.71 18.78 1.00
CA SER A 54 7.98 18.61 1.68
C SER A 54 9.13 19.29 0.96
N ILE A 55 9.28 19.12 -0.36
CA ILE A 55 10.33 19.79 -1.14
C ILE A 55 10.17 21.31 -1.11
N GLN A 56 8.93 21.81 -1.21
CA GLN A 56 8.66 23.26 -1.19
C GLN A 56 8.90 23.91 0.16
N SER A 57 8.82 23.16 1.27
CA SER A 57 9.11 23.66 2.61
C SER A 57 10.59 23.93 2.88
N LEU A 58 11.51 23.46 2.01
CA LEU A 58 12.94 23.66 2.21
C LEU A 58 13.36 25.12 1.95
N PRO A 59 14.34 25.65 2.70
CA PRO A 59 14.87 26.98 2.45
C PRO A 59 15.48 27.11 1.04
N LYS A 60 15.08 28.14 0.29
CA LYS A 60 15.59 28.39 -1.07
C LYS A 60 17.11 28.59 -1.12
N GLY A 61 17.70 29.13 -0.05
CA GLY A 61 19.14 29.37 0.05
C GLY A 61 20.01 28.12 -0.15
N GLN A 62 19.54 26.93 0.23
CA GLN A 62 20.27 25.67 -0.02
C GLN A 62 20.36 25.36 -1.53
N THR A 63 19.26 25.60 -2.24
CA THR A 63 19.17 25.40 -3.69
C THR A 63 20.01 26.43 -4.45
N GLU A 64 20.01 27.69 -4.00
CA GLU A 64 20.79 28.79 -4.58
C GLU A 64 22.29 28.61 -4.31
N ALA A 65 22.69 28.21 -3.09
CA ALA A 65 24.09 27.90 -2.76
C ALA A 65 24.62 26.72 -3.58
N ALA A 66 23.84 25.65 -3.74
CA ALA A 66 24.20 24.54 -4.59
C ALA A 66 24.40 24.94 -6.06
N GLN A 67 23.58 25.88 -6.58
CA GLN A 67 23.78 26.44 -7.91
C GLN A 67 25.07 27.25 -8.01
N ALA A 68 25.36 28.10 -7.00
CA ALA A 68 26.58 28.90 -6.97
C ALA A 68 27.86 28.03 -6.92
N LEU A 69 27.79 26.85 -6.29
CA LEU A 69 28.87 25.87 -6.25
C LEU A 69 28.99 25.01 -7.53
N GLY A 70 28.16 25.24 -8.54
CA GLY A 70 28.23 24.54 -9.83
C GLY A 70 27.60 23.15 -9.85
N PHE A 71 26.76 22.79 -8.87
CA PHE A 71 26.05 21.50 -8.89
C PHE A 71 25.02 21.44 -10.02
N SER A 72 24.99 20.31 -10.74
CA SER A 72 23.94 20.06 -11.73
C SER A 72 22.57 19.89 -11.06
N SER A 73 21.48 20.06 -11.81
CA SER A 73 20.12 19.87 -11.29
C SER A 73 19.90 18.48 -10.68
N TYR A 74 20.48 17.44 -11.29
CA TYR A 74 20.39 16.08 -10.76
C TYR A 74 21.13 15.94 -9.42
N GLN A 75 22.37 16.44 -9.33
CA GLN A 75 23.16 16.39 -8.09
C GLN A 75 22.49 17.16 -6.95
N ARG A 76 21.93 18.33 -7.25
CA ARG A 76 21.23 19.16 -6.27
C ARG A 76 19.98 18.47 -5.72
N ILE A 77 19.21 17.78 -6.57
CA ILE A 77 18.06 17.00 -6.12
C ILE A 77 18.51 15.82 -5.26
N THR A 78 19.46 15.01 -5.75
CA THR A 78 19.81 13.74 -5.10
C THR A 78 20.68 13.90 -3.84
N LEU A 79 21.62 14.85 -3.83
CA LEU A 79 22.60 15.01 -2.75
C LEU A 79 22.16 16.01 -1.68
N ILE A 80 21.32 16.98 -2.02
CA ILE A 80 21.01 18.10 -1.13
C ILE A 80 19.52 18.13 -0.78
N ILE A 81 18.64 18.26 -1.79
CA ILE A 81 17.20 18.46 -1.57
C ILE A 81 16.56 17.18 -1.02
N LEU A 82 16.78 16.03 -1.67
CA LEU A 82 16.12 14.77 -1.31
C LEU A 82 16.46 14.29 0.10
N PRO A 83 17.74 14.24 0.55
CA PRO A 83 18.07 13.84 1.92
C PRO A 83 17.46 14.76 2.97
N GLN A 84 17.34 16.06 2.66
CA GLN A 84 16.71 17.03 3.56
C GLN A 84 15.18 16.88 3.57
N ALA A 85 14.55 16.74 2.42
CA ALA A 85 13.11 16.58 2.27
C ALA A 85 12.60 15.28 2.89
N LEU A 86 13.37 14.19 2.85
CA LEU A 86 12.99 12.90 3.45
C LEU A 86 12.59 13.02 4.93
N ARG A 87 13.22 13.94 5.68
CA ARG A 87 12.89 14.20 7.11
C ARG A 87 11.48 14.75 7.30
N SER A 88 10.96 15.54 6.37
CA SER A 88 9.58 16.05 6.42
C SER A 88 8.59 15.16 5.68
N ILE A 89 9.06 14.31 4.75
CA ILE A 89 8.21 13.34 4.00
C ILE A 89 7.77 12.16 4.88
N ILE A 90 8.67 11.59 5.69
CA ILE A 90 8.42 10.34 6.41
C ILE A 90 7.26 10.43 7.43
N PRO A 91 7.17 11.48 8.27
CA PRO A 91 6.08 11.58 9.25
C PRO A 91 4.66 11.51 8.62
N PRO A 92 4.30 12.32 7.60
CA PRO A 92 2.99 12.22 6.97
C PRO A 92 2.78 10.92 6.17
N LEU A 93 3.83 10.32 5.61
CA LEU A 93 3.71 9.00 4.96
C LEU A 93 3.22 7.92 5.91
N THR A 94 3.61 7.98 7.19
CA THR A 94 3.16 7.02 8.21
C THR A 94 1.63 6.97 8.27
N ASN A 95 1.00 8.14 8.32
CA ASN A 95 -0.46 8.24 8.32
C ASN A 95 -1.05 7.74 7.00
N GLN A 96 -0.40 8.03 5.87
CA GLN A 96 -0.86 7.58 4.56
C GLN A 96 -0.87 6.04 4.44
N TYR A 97 0.12 5.34 4.99
CA TYR A 97 0.14 3.87 5.01
C TYR A 97 -0.91 3.26 5.96
N LEU A 98 -1.14 3.89 7.11
CA LEU A 98 -2.23 3.50 8.01
C LEU A 98 -3.60 3.67 7.33
N ASN A 99 -3.78 4.76 6.59
CA ASN A 99 -5.00 5.01 5.84
C ASN A 99 -5.15 4.05 4.67
N LEU A 100 -4.08 3.74 3.93
CA LEU A 100 -4.11 2.74 2.86
C LEU A 100 -4.61 1.38 3.39
N THR A 101 -4.10 0.95 4.53
CA THR A 101 -4.49 -0.31 5.17
C THR A 101 -5.98 -0.31 5.54
N LYS A 102 -6.49 0.79 6.11
CA LYS A 102 -7.91 0.89 6.45
C LYS A 102 -8.79 0.99 5.20
N ASN A 103 -8.38 1.80 4.22
CA ASN A 103 -9.15 2.03 3.00
C ASN A 103 -9.20 0.78 2.11
N SER A 104 -8.23 -0.14 2.22
CA SER A 104 -8.29 -1.39 1.46
C SER A 104 -9.49 -2.25 1.85
N SER A 105 -10.03 -2.12 3.07
CA SER A 105 -11.24 -2.84 3.48
C SER A 105 -12.52 -2.34 2.80
N LEU A 106 -12.45 -1.22 2.07
CA LEU A 106 -13.56 -0.73 1.25
C LEU A 106 -13.80 -1.62 0.00
N SER A 107 -12.96 -2.63 -0.21
CA SER A 107 -13.13 -3.67 -1.23
C SER A 107 -14.48 -4.37 -1.20
N VAL A 108 -15.10 -4.38 -0.02
CA VAL A 108 -16.46 -4.86 0.20
C VAL A 108 -17.47 -4.26 -0.78
N ALA A 109 -17.25 -3.03 -1.25
CA ALA A 109 -18.13 -2.34 -2.20
C ALA A 109 -18.19 -3.00 -3.58
N ILE A 110 -17.13 -3.70 -3.99
CA ILE A 110 -17.04 -4.43 -5.27
C ILE A 110 -17.01 -5.94 -5.07
N ALA A 111 -17.45 -6.42 -3.90
CA ALA A 111 -17.51 -7.82 -3.54
C ALA A 111 -16.19 -8.60 -3.56
N TYR A 112 -15.04 -7.92 -3.46
CA TYR A 112 -13.75 -8.60 -3.39
C TYR A 112 -13.58 -9.32 -2.04
N PRO A 113 -13.16 -10.61 -2.01
CA PRO A 113 -13.11 -11.42 -0.79
C PRO A 113 -11.84 -11.15 0.04
N ASP A 114 -11.72 -9.95 0.60
CA ASP A 114 -10.69 -9.64 1.60
C ASP A 114 -11.06 -10.11 3.02
N VAL A 115 -10.19 -9.85 3.99
CA VAL A 115 -10.39 -10.20 5.41
C VAL A 115 -11.71 -9.64 5.95
N PHE A 116 -12.10 -8.43 5.54
CA PHE A 116 -13.32 -7.80 6.01
C PHE A 116 -14.55 -8.45 5.38
N MET A 117 -14.55 -8.67 4.06
CA MET A 117 -15.65 -9.32 3.36
C MET A 117 -15.89 -10.75 3.86
N VAL A 118 -14.83 -11.56 3.99
CA VAL A 118 -14.92 -12.93 4.51
C VAL A 118 -15.52 -12.92 5.92
N SER A 119 -15.08 -11.98 6.76
CA SER A 119 -15.60 -11.86 8.12
C SER A 119 -17.07 -11.47 8.16
N ARG A 120 -17.52 -10.57 7.26
CA ARG A 120 -18.94 -10.20 7.14
C ARG A 120 -19.80 -11.38 6.68
N THR A 121 -19.31 -12.18 5.75
CA THR A 121 -20.02 -13.38 5.28
C THR A 121 -20.23 -14.38 6.42
N ILE A 122 -19.19 -14.65 7.23
CA ILE A 122 -19.31 -15.54 8.40
C ILE A 122 -20.27 -14.95 9.44
N MET A 123 -20.21 -13.65 9.69
CA MET A 123 -21.11 -12.98 10.63
C MET A 123 -22.58 -13.13 10.22
N ASN A 124 -22.89 -12.96 8.94
CA ASN A 124 -24.27 -13.06 8.42
C ASN A 124 -24.78 -14.50 8.37
N ASN A 125 -23.91 -15.47 8.07
CA ASN A 125 -24.31 -16.87 7.90
C ASN A 125 -24.36 -17.65 9.21
N ALA A 126 -23.41 -17.42 10.12
CA ALA A 126 -23.25 -18.18 11.37
C ALA A 126 -23.74 -17.40 12.61
N GLY A 127 -24.15 -16.14 12.47
CA GLY A 127 -24.63 -15.31 13.60
C GLY A 127 -23.56 -14.92 14.63
N HIS A 128 -22.29 -15.24 14.39
CA HIS A 128 -21.17 -14.95 15.30
C HIS A 128 -20.62 -13.51 15.12
N ALA A 129 -21.47 -12.50 15.32
CA ALA A 129 -21.07 -11.10 15.11
C ALA A 129 -19.96 -10.63 16.06
N LEU A 130 -20.09 -10.90 17.36
CA LEU A 130 -19.12 -10.40 18.35
C LEU A 130 -17.70 -10.95 18.16
N PRO A 131 -17.47 -12.28 18.01
CA PRO A 131 -16.12 -12.81 17.77
C PRO A 131 -15.52 -12.36 16.44
N MET A 132 -16.32 -12.23 15.38
CA MET A 132 -15.79 -11.80 14.08
C MET A 132 -15.39 -10.32 14.10
N LEU A 133 -16.16 -9.46 14.75
CA LEU A 133 -15.81 -8.05 14.91
C LEU A 133 -14.53 -7.86 15.73
N SER A 134 -14.35 -8.63 16.81
CA SER A 134 -13.11 -8.55 17.61
C SER A 134 -11.89 -9.01 16.82
N LEU A 135 -12.01 -10.07 16.01
CA LEU A 135 -10.93 -10.53 15.12
C LEU A 135 -10.53 -9.47 14.09
N ILE A 136 -11.50 -8.79 13.47
CA ILE A 136 -11.23 -7.68 12.53
C ILE A 136 -10.46 -6.58 13.27
N LEU A 137 -10.95 -6.13 14.43
CA LEU A 137 -10.30 -5.06 15.20
C LEU A 137 -8.86 -5.41 15.59
N VAL A 138 -8.62 -6.62 16.09
CA VAL A 138 -7.29 -7.10 16.45
C VAL A 138 -6.38 -7.17 15.23
N THR A 139 -6.89 -7.63 14.09
CA THR A 139 -6.12 -7.73 12.85
C THR A 139 -5.68 -6.35 12.35
N PHE A 140 -6.61 -5.40 12.24
CA PHE A 140 -6.29 -4.04 11.78
C PHE A 140 -5.44 -3.27 12.80
N LEU A 141 -5.63 -3.49 14.10
CA LEU A 141 -4.77 -2.92 15.13
C LEU A 141 -3.35 -3.49 15.04
N GLY A 142 -3.21 -4.80 14.90
CA GLY A 142 -1.92 -5.47 14.74
C GLY A 142 -1.15 -4.96 13.52
N LEU A 143 -1.82 -4.87 12.36
CA LEU A 143 -1.24 -4.27 11.15
C LEU A 143 -0.87 -2.80 11.36
N SER A 144 -1.73 -2.02 12.02
CA SER A 144 -1.46 -0.60 12.29
C SER A 144 -0.23 -0.43 13.20
N LEU A 145 -0.09 -1.24 14.24
CA LEU A 145 1.07 -1.23 15.12
C LEU A 145 2.33 -1.66 14.38
N PHE A 146 2.26 -2.71 13.55
CA PHE A 146 3.38 -3.15 12.73
C PHE A 146 3.87 -2.03 11.79
N ILE A 147 2.96 -1.39 11.05
CA ILE A 147 3.27 -0.25 10.18
C ILE A 147 3.85 0.91 10.99
N SER A 148 3.24 1.26 12.12
CA SER A 148 3.71 2.34 12.99
C SER A 148 5.12 2.06 13.52
N LEU A 149 5.42 0.84 13.96
CA LEU A 149 6.75 0.45 14.44
C LEU A 149 7.80 0.57 13.32
N PHE A 150 7.49 0.05 12.14
CA PHE A 150 8.39 0.11 10.98
C PHE A 150 8.65 1.57 10.55
N MET A 151 7.59 2.38 10.47
CA MET A 151 7.73 3.79 10.09
C MET A 151 8.44 4.62 11.15
N ASN A 152 8.21 4.36 12.45
CA ASN A 152 8.95 4.98 13.53
C ASN A 152 10.45 4.61 13.48
N PHE A 153 10.77 3.38 13.10
CA PHE A 153 12.15 2.98 12.86
C PHE A 153 12.78 3.78 11.70
N LEU A 154 12.10 3.89 10.55
CA LEU A 154 12.57 4.70 9.42
C LEU A 154 12.76 6.17 9.79
N ASN A 155 11.81 6.76 10.53
CA ASN A 155 11.87 8.13 11.01
C ASN A 155 13.12 8.37 11.87
N ARG A 156 13.42 7.45 12.80
CA ARG A 156 14.63 7.52 13.64
C ARG A 156 15.92 7.41 12.82
N ARG A 157 15.94 6.59 11.76
CA ARG A 157 17.13 6.43 10.91
C ARG A 157 17.42 7.68 10.10
N VAL A 158 16.40 8.33 9.55
CA VAL A 158 16.57 9.53 8.72
C VAL A 158 16.85 10.78 9.57
N THR A 159 16.28 10.88 10.78
CA THR A 159 16.52 12.03 11.67
C THR A 159 17.93 12.03 12.29
N ARG A 160 18.56 10.85 12.47
CA ARG A 160 19.91 10.72 13.04
C ARG A 160 21.06 11.26 12.18
N ILE A 161 20.84 11.55 10.91
CA ILE A 161 21.91 11.90 9.95
C ILE A 161 22.32 13.39 10.03
N GLY A 162 21.67 14.21 10.87
CA GLY A 162 21.96 15.65 10.96
C GLY A 162 21.94 16.23 12.37
N ALA A 163 22.29 15.44 13.39
CA ALA A 163 22.53 15.90 14.77
C ALA A 163 24.03 15.79 15.10
#